data_AF-A0A1F2ZBG1-F1
#
_entry.id   AF-A0A1F2ZBG1-F1
#
_cell.length_a   1.000
_cell.length_b   1.000
_cell.length_c   1.000
_cell.angle_alpha   90.00
_cell.angle_beta   90.00
_cell.angle_gamma   90.00
#
_symmetry.space_group_name_H-M   'P 1'
#
loop_
_entity.id
_entity.type
_entity.pdbx_description
1 polymer ?
#
loop_
_entity_poly.entity_id
_entity_poly.type
_entity_poly.pdbx_seq_one_letter_code
_entity_poly.pdbx_strand_id
1 'polypeptide(L)'
;MEAKSCMAHINKSPAKFDGYIIQSCTNNGVWVVEQRDPQTGRPLTLYDFVNREYTVGSAEAEPLPFDLMTEPEKAQFLSLQKNLNKALLDEGKS
;
A
#
# COMPACT_ATOMS: atom_id res chain seq x y z
N MET A 1 16.66 7.42 0.37
CA MET A 1 16.22 6.65 1.56
C MET A 1 14.72 6.46 1.44
N GLU A 2 14.23 5.23 1.55
CA GLU A 2 12.82 4.87 1.30
C GLU A 2 11.85 5.64 2.19
N ALA A 3 12.17 5.79 3.48
CA ALA A 3 11.36 6.59 4.41
C ALA A 3 11.11 8.02 3.91
N LYS A 4 12.17 8.74 3.53
CA LYS A 4 12.05 10.14 3.07
C LYS A 4 11.21 10.26 1.80
N SER A 5 11.38 9.31 0.88
CA SER A 5 10.61 9.26 -0.36
C SER A 5 9.13 8.93 -0.09
N CYS A 6 8.86 7.92 0.74
CA CYS A 6 7.49 7.56 1.13
C CYS A 6 6.77 8.72 1.81
N MET A 7 7.42 9.37 2.78
CA MET A 7 6.84 10.51 3.51
C MET A 7 6.44 11.68 2.59
N ALA A 8 7.17 11.90 1.49
CA ALA A 8 6.82 12.93 0.50
C ALA A 8 5.55 12.61 -0.31
N HIS A 9 5.09 11.36 -0.28
CA HIS A 9 3.98 10.84 -1.06
C HIS A 9 2.81 10.37 -0.19
N ILE A 10 2.79 10.71 1.10
CA ILE A 10 1.61 10.49 1.95
C ILE A 10 0.38 11.14 1.32
N ASN A 11 -0.74 10.43 1.34
CA ASN A 11 -2.02 10.76 0.71
C ASN A 11 -1.97 10.91 -0.81
N LYS A 12 -0.97 10.30 -1.47
CA LYS A 12 -0.84 10.29 -2.94
C LYS A 12 -0.62 8.88 -3.46
N SER A 13 -0.97 8.68 -4.73
CA SER A 13 -0.59 7.50 -5.49
C SER A 13 0.80 7.69 -6.12
N PRO A 14 1.68 6.68 -6.10
CA PRO A 14 2.81 6.63 -7.02
C PRO A 14 2.29 6.60 -8.46
N ALA A 15 2.97 7.26 -9.39
CA ALA A 15 2.54 7.41 -10.78
C ALA A 15 2.34 6.05 -11.50
N LYS A 16 3.10 5.02 -11.12
CA LYS A 16 2.98 3.65 -11.67
C LYS A 16 1.92 2.79 -10.98
N PHE A 17 1.37 3.25 -9.86
CA PHE A 17 0.42 2.53 -9.01
C PHE A 17 -0.80 3.41 -8.76
N ASP A 18 -1.48 3.78 -9.84
CA ASP A 18 -2.72 4.55 -9.72
C ASP A 18 -3.76 3.76 -8.93
N GLY A 19 -4.55 4.47 -8.13
CA GLY A 19 -5.48 3.89 -7.16
C GLY A 19 -4.85 3.36 -5.87
N TYR A 20 -3.52 3.39 -5.67
CA TYR A 20 -2.88 2.99 -4.41
C TYR A 20 -2.40 4.20 -3.60
N ILE A 21 -3.19 4.63 -2.63
CA ILE A 21 -2.92 5.81 -1.82
C ILE A 21 -2.06 5.44 -0.61
N ILE A 22 -0.86 6.02 -0.51
CA ILE A 22 0.02 5.81 0.64
C ILE A 22 -0.59 6.50 1.87
N GLN A 23 -1.00 5.73 2.87
CA GLN A 23 -1.62 6.25 4.10
C GLN A 23 -0.57 6.49 5.19
N SER A 24 0.44 5.62 5.28
CA SER A 24 1.47 5.71 6.31
C SER A 24 2.80 5.11 5.86
N CYS A 25 3.87 5.61 6.45
CA CYS A 25 5.25 5.20 6.18
C CYS A 25 5.96 4.84 7.49
N THR A 26 6.88 3.89 7.42
CA THR A 26 7.88 3.61 8.45
C THR A 26 9.27 4.10 8.01
N ASN A 27 10.27 3.88 8.86
CA ASN A 27 11.68 4.09 8.50
C ASN A 27 12.16 3.20 7.33
N ASN A 28 11.40 2.16 6.98
CA ASN A 28 11.72 1.21 5.91
C ASN A 28 10.78 1.38 4.69
N GLY A 29 10.05 2.49 4.58
CA GLY A 29 9.15 2.77 3.45
C GLY A 29 7.67 2.57 3.77
N VAL A 30 6.87 2.14 2.80
CA VAL A 30 5.41 2.05 2.91
C VAL A 30 4.99 1.09 4.02
N TRP A 31 4.12 1.59 4.90
CA TRP A 31 3.47 0.83 5.97
C TRP A 31 2.05 0.48 5.57
N VAL A 32 1.20 1.49 5.38
CA VAL A 32 -0.21 1.32 5.07
C VAL A 32 -0.51 1.92 3.72
N VAL A 33 -1.23 1.18 2.88
CA VAL A 33 -1.70 1.65 1.58
C VAL A 33 -3.18 1.31 1.39
N GLU A 34 -3.94 2.27 0.89
CA GLU A 34 -5.34 2.10 0.53
C GLU A 34 -5.46 1.92 -0.98
N GLN A 35 -5.93 0.77 -1.41
CA GLN A 35 -6.36 0.54 -2.77
C GLN A 35 -7.77 1.10 -2.95
N ARG A 36 -7.95 1.93 -3.98
CA ARG A 36 -9.23 2.47 -4.41
C ARG A 36 -9.63 1.94 -5.76
N ASP A 37 -10.92 1.84 -5.97
CA ASP A 37 -11.50 1.58 -7.27
C ASP A 37 -11.22 2.78 -8.20
N PRO A 38 -10.60 2.56 -9.37
CA PRO A 38 -10.19 3.66 -10.26
C PRO A 38 -11.37 4.36 -10.94
N GLN A 39 -12.56 3.74 -10.98
CA GLN A 39 -13.75 4.33 -11.60
C GLN A 39 -14.59 5.13 -10.60
N THR A 40 -14.73 4.62 -9.39
CA THR A 40 -15.63 5.18 -8.36
C THR A 40 -14.89 5.91 -7.24
N GLY A 41 -13.57 5.72 -7.12
CA GLY A 41 -12.74 6.28 -6.05
C GLY A 41 -13.01 5.68 -4.67
N ARG A 42 -13.84 4.63 -4.58
CA ARG A 42 -14.18 3.99 -3.31
C ARG A 42 -13.04 3.12 -2.80
N PRO A 43 -12.81 3.04 -1.48
CA PRO A 43 -11.84 2.11 -0.93
C PRO A 43 -12.25 0.67 -1.26
N LEU A 44 -11.29 -0.14 -1.70
CA LEU A 44 -11.44 -1.56 -1.97
C LEU A 44 -10.74 -2.37 -0.89
N THR A 45 -9.46 -2.06 -0.65
CA THR A 45 -8.64 -2.79 0.32
C THR A 45 -7.67 -1.86 1.01
N LEU A 46 -7.56 -1.95 2.33
CA LEU A 46 -6.48 -1.35 3.09
C LEU A 46 -5.45 -2.45 3.39
N TYR A 47 -4.20 -2.24 3.03
CA TYR A 47 -3.11 -3.18 3.34
C TYR A 47 -2.22 -2.59 4.43
N ASP A 48 -2.01 -3.34 5.50
CA ASP A 48 -1.03 -3.03 6.55
C ASP A 48 0.13 -4.02 6.46
N PHE A 49 1.24 -3.59 5.87
CA PHE A 49 2.40 -4.45 5.65
C PHE A 49 3.22 -4.74 6.91
N VAL A 50 3.09 -3.93 7.96
CA VAL A 50 3.85 -4.11 9.21
C VAL A 50 3.13 -5.11 10.10
N ASN A 51 1.82 -4.96 10.26
CA ASN A 51 1.00 -5.89 11.03
C ASN A 51 0.65 -7.15 10.25
N ARG A 52 0.91 -7.16 8.92
CA ARG A 52 0.57 -8.25 8.00
C ARG A 52 -0.95 -8.51 8.01
N GLU A 53 -1.70 -7.44 7.80
CA GLU A 53 -3.15 -7.44 7.83
C GLU A 53 -3.70 -6.76 6.58
N TYR A 54 -4.97 -7.02 6.29
CA TYR A 54 -5.71 -6.36 5.24
C TYR A 54 -7.17 -6.15 5.65
N THR A 55 -7.78 -5.09 5.17
CA THR A 55 -9.20 -4.77 5.42
C THR A 55 -9.91 -4.59 4.10
N VAL A 56 -11.07 -5.22 3.89
CA VAL A 56 -11.79 -5.19 2.61
C VAL A 56 -13.05 -4.31 2.72
N GLY A 57 -13.28 -3.49 1.70
CA GLY A 57 -14.49 -2.69 1.49
C GLY A 57 -14.52 -1.35 2.23
N SER A 58 -14.26 -1.33 3.54
CA SER A 58 -14.22 -0.09 4.34
C SER A 58 -13.05 -0.12 5.30
N ALA A 59 -12.40 1.03 5.53
CA ALA A 59 -11.34 1.17 6.53
C ALA A 59 -11.82 0.93 7.98
N GLU A 60 -13.14 0.94 8.22
CA GLU A 60 -13.73 0.63 9.53
C GLU A 60 -14.04 -0.86 9.73
N ALA A 61 -13.85 -1.69 8.70
CA ALA A 61 -14.04 -3.13 8.84
C ALA A 61 -12.90 -3.74 9.67
N GLU A 62 -13.17 -4.92 10.24
CA GLU A 62 -12.18 -5.64 11.04
C GLU A 62 -11.00 -6.08 10.17
N PRO A 63 -9.75 -5.79 10.56
CA PRO A 63 -8.57 -6.26 9.86
C PRO A 63 -8.51 -7.79 9.87
N LEU A 64 -8.23 -8.36 8.69
CA LEU A 64 -8.03 -9.79 8.50
C LEU A 64 -6.53 -10.09 8.46
N PRO A 65 -6.07 -11.16 9.10
CA PRO A 65 -4.66 -11.55 9.03
C PRO A 65 -4.31 -12.05 7.62
N PHE A 66 -3.12 -11.67 7.16
CA PHE A 66 -2.52 -12.11 5.89
C PHE A 66 -2.52 -13.63 5.72
N ASP A 67 -2.46 -14.39 6.81
CA ASP A 67 -2.41 -15.86 6.74
C ASP A 67 -3.71 -16.49 6.20
N LEU A 68 -4.83 -15.74 6.18
CA LEU A 68 -6.09 -16.15 5.55
C LEU A 68 -6.09 -16.00 4.03
N MET A 69 -5.13 -15.27 3.46
CA MET A 69 -4.96 -15.16 2.02
C MET A 69 -4.49 -16.49 1.41
N THR A 70 -4.85 -16.73 0.15
CA THR A 70 -4.26 -17.79 -0.66
C THR A 70 -2.78 -17.51 -0.95
N GLU A 71 -1.98 -18.53 -1.27
CA GLU A 71 -0.56 -18.35 -1.59
C GLU A 71 -0.29 -17.33 -2.73
N PRO A 72 -1.09 -17.27 -3.81
CA PRO A 72 -0.96 -16.21 -4.81
C PRO A 72 -1.20 -14.80 -4.24
N GLU A 73 -2.22 -14.62 -3.42
CA GLU A 73 -2.54 -13.33 -2.78
C GLU A 73 -1.44 -12.89 -1.82
N LYS A 74 -0.88 -13.82 -1.05
CA LYS A 74 0.27 -13.59 -0.19
C LYS A 74 1.50 -13.10 -0.96
N ALA A 75 1.79 -13.74 -2.10
CA ALA A 75 2.88 -13.34 -2.97
C ALA A 75 2.64 -11.93 -3.55
N GLN A 76 1.40 -11.60 -3.90
CA GLN A 76 1.02 -10.27 -4.37
C GLN A 76 1.17 -9.21 -3.28
N PHE A 77 0.73 -9.47 -2.05
CA PHE A 77 0.87 -8.58 -0.91
C PHE A 77 2.34 -8.22 -0.63
N LEU A 78 3.22 -9.23 -0.58
CA LEU A 78 4.66 -9.00 -0.35
C LEU A 78 5.33 -8.28 -1.53
N SER A 79 4.89 -8.55 -2.75
CA SER A 79 5.40 -7.89 -3.96
C SER A 79 4.92 -6.45 -4.05
N LEU A 80 3.69 -6.16 -3.63
CA LEU A 80 3.09 -4.84 -3.65
C LEU A 80 3.89 -3.86 -2.81
N GLN A 81 4.22 -4.19 -1.56
CA GLN A 81 5.03 -3.31 -0.70
C GLN A 81 6.37 -2.96 -1.35
N LYS A 82 7.08 -3.96 -1.88
CA LYS A 82 8.38 -3.78 -2.55
C LYS A 82 8.26 -2.90 -3.78
N ASN A 83 7.22 -3.13 -4.58
CA ASN A 83 6.99 -2.39 -5.81
C ASN A 83 6.60 -0.92 -5.55
N LEU A 84 5.79 -0.66 -4.51
CA LEU A 84 5.44 0.71 -4.09
C LEU A 84 6.69 1.46 -3.61
N ASN A 85 7.50 0.85 -2.72
CA ASN A 85 8.76 1.45 -2.26
C ASN A 85 9.69 1.79 -3.43
N LYS A 86 9.82 0.87 -4.38
CA LYS A 86 10.62 1.08 -5.60
C LYS A 86 10.09 2.25 -6.44
N ALA A 87 8.77 2.31 -6.68
CA ALA A 87 8.15 3.38 -7.47
C ALA A 87 8.41 4.76 -6.86
N LEU A 88 8.19 4.89 -5.54
CA LEU A 88 8.42 6.12 -4.80
C LEU A 88 9.89 6.57 -4.87
N LEU A 89 10.83 5.63 -4.76
CA LEU A 89 12.26 5.92 -4.88
C LEU A 89 12.66 6.38 -6.29
N ASP A 90 12.04 5.83 -7.33
CA ASP A 90 12.32 6.20 -8.71
C ASP A 90 11.77 7.60 -9.03
N GLU A 91 10.62 7.97 -8.47
CA GLU A 91 10.01 9.30 -8.60
C GLU A 91 10.83 10.38 -7.88
N GLY A 92 11.34 10.08 -6.69
CA GLY A 92 12.18 11.02 -5.92
C GLY A 92 13.58 11.28 -6.48
N LYS A 93 13.95 10.64 -7.60
CA LYS A 93 15.21 10.87 -8.34
C LYS A 93 15.04 11.73 -9.59
N SER A 94 13.80 12.08 -9.94
CA SER A 94 13.47 12.98 -11.06
C SER A 94 13.39 14.42 -10.58
#